data_AF-A0A2N1NKG7-F1
#
_entry.id   AF-A0A2N1NKG7-F1
#
_cell.length_a   1.000
_cell.length_b   1.000
_cell.length_c   1.000
_cell.angle_alpha   90.00
_cell.angle_beta   90.00
_cell.angle_gamma   90.00
#
_symmetry.space_group_name_H-M   'P 1'
#
loop_
_entity.id
_entity.type
_entity.pdbx_description
1 polymer ?
#
loop_
_entity_poly.entity_id
_entity_poly.type
_entity_poly.pdbx_seq_one_letter_code
_entity_poly.pdbx_strand_id
1 'polypeptide(L)'
;MRDSLNDLLMKCKHVFDEQRMDIIVYGWLQVGLKLNFYAMDWRGNGMYRFGLIDQCTLPLNKNYCNMLEDTYCVLKSLENKLLETEQAVRNLFSNNVKGKCRGLVAENDPRLNLNKA
;
A
#
# COMPACT_ATOMS: atom_id res chain seq x y z
N MET A 1 -2.28 8.64 5.96
CA MET A 1 -1.78 8.00 4.73
C MET A 1 -0.26 7.88 4.74
N ARG A 2 0.50 8.98 4.68
CA ARG A 2 1.97 8.96 4.67
C ARG A 2 2.57 8.19 5.86
N ASP A 3 2.13 8.51 7.08
CA ASP A 3 2.70 7.90 8.29
C ASP A 3 2.42 6.40 8.37
N SER A 4 1.21 5.97 8.00
CA SER A 4 0.86 4.55 7.90
C SER A 4 1.71 3.80 6.88
N LEU A 5 2.04 4.44 5.74
CA LEU A 5 2.93 3.88 4.73
C LEU A 5 4.37 3.82 5.24
N ASN A 6 4.87 4.87 5.88
CA ASN A 6 6.18 4.89 6.54
C ASN A 6 6.31 3.73 7.55
N ASP A 7 5.33 3.57 8.44
CA ASP A 7 5.32 2.54 9.46
C ASP A 7 5.37 1.14 8.84
N LEU A 8 4.63 0.92 7.76
CA LEU A 8 4.64 -0.33 7.01
C LEU A 8 6.01 -0.62 6.40
N LEU A 9 6.58 0.36 5.69
CA LEU A 9 7.88 0.23 5.03
C LEU A 9 9.02 0.01 6.05
N MET A 10 8.96 0.68 7.20
CA MET A 10 9.91 0.52 8.30
C MET A 10 9.85 -0.86 8.97
N LYS A 11 8.70 -1.53 8.95
CA LYS A 11 8.54 -2.92 9.43
C LYS A 11 9.09 -3.94 8.42
N CYS A 12 9.14 -3.59 7.13
CA CYS A 12 9.56 -4.49 6.06
C CYS A 12 10.98 -4.18 5.59
N LYS A 13 11.99 -4.38 6.45
CA LYS A 13 13.40 -4.03 6.15
C LYS A 13 14.12 -5.01 5.22
N HIS A 14 13.65 -6.25 5.11
CA HIS A 14 14.31 -7.35 4.39
C HIS A 14 13.71 -7.62 3.00
N VAL A 15 13.12 -6.60 2.38
CA VAL A 15 12.57 -6.63 1.02
C VAL A 15 13.25 -5.56 0.17
N PHE A 16 13.37 -5.84 -1.13
CA PHE A 16 13.95 -4.90 -2.09
C PHE A 16 13.02 -3.69 -2.31
N ASP A 17 13.60 -2.57 -2.70
CA ASP A 17 12.85 -1.33 -2.93
C ASP A 17 11.81 -1.48 -4.04
N GLU A 18 12.08 -2.27 -5.09
CA GLU A 18 11.11 -2.59 -6.14
C GLU A 18 9.82 -3.18 -5.56
N GLN A 19 9.93 -4.11 -4.62
CA GLN A 19 8.78 -4.72 -3.96
C GLN A 19 8.03 -3.76 -3.03
N ARG A 20 8.74 -2.74 -2.50
CA ARG A 20 8.14 -1.68 -1.69
C ARG A 20 7.41 -0.64 -2.55
N MET A 21 7.89 -0.39 -3.77
CA MET A 21 7.28 0.55 -4.73
C MET A 21 5.94 0.06 -5.28
N ASP A 22 5.64 -1.23 -5.15
CA ASP A 22 4.35 -1.81 -5.55
C ASP A 22 3.19 -1.42 -4.60
N ILE A 23 3.49 -0.80 -3.44
CA ILE A 23 2.46 -0.41 -2.48
C ILE A 23 1.91 0.97 -2.80
N ILE A 24 0.61 0.97 -3.13
CA ILE A 24 -0.20 2.18 -3.30
C ILE A 24 -1.21 2.24 -2.16
N VAL A 25 -1.25 3.35 -1.44
CA VAL A 25 -2.24 3.62 -0.40
C VAL A 25 -3.30 4.56 -0.93
N TYR A 26 -4.56 4.14 -0.86
CA TYR A 26 -5.70 4.96 -1.26
C TYR A 26 -6.33 5.63 -0.04
N GLY A 27 -6.93 6.79 -0.25
CA GLY A 27 -7.69 7.51 0.75
C GLY A 27 -8.73 8.41 0.11
N TRP A 28 -9.63 8.96 0.92
CA TRP A 28 -10.69 9.84 0.43
C TRP A 28 -10.90 11.01 1.39
N LEU A 29 -11.42 12.11 0.84
CA LEU A 29 -11.83 13.29 1.60
C LEU A 29 -13.21 13.74 1.13
N GLN A 30 -14.10 13.98 2.09
CA GLN A 30 -15.40 14.56 1.83
C GLN A 30 -15.38 16.06 2.08
N VAL A 31 -15.86 16.83 1.10
CA VAL A 31 -16.10 18.26 1.21
C VAL A 31 -17.53 18.56 0.75
N GLY A 32 -18.44 18.76 1.71
CA GLY A 32 -19.87 18.83 1.43
C GLY A 32 -20.36 17.51 0.83
N LEU A 33 -20.90 17.57 -0.39
CA LEU A 33 -21.34 16.39 -1.14
C LEU A 33 -20.27 15.84 -2.09
N LYS A 34 -19.10 16.48 -2.22
CA LYS A 34 -18.03 15.98 -3.07
C LYS A 34 -17.15 14.99 -2.29
N LEU A 35 -16.91 13.84 -2.88
CA LEU A 35 -15.93 12.85 -2.45
C LEU A 35 -14.74 12.91 -3.40
N ASN A 36 -13.57 13.21 -2.85
CA ASN A 36 -12.31 13.22 -3.60
C ASN A 36 -11.49 12.00 -3.19
N PHE A 37 -11.01 11.24 -4.17
CA PHE A 37 -10.22 10.03 -3.95
C PHE A 37 -8.77 10.28 -4.34
N TYR A 38 -7.86 9.85 -3.47
CA TYR A 38 -6.43 10.09 -3.61
C TYR A 38 -5.66 8.78 -3.55
N ALA A 39 -4.50 8.74 -4.21
CA ALA A 39 -3.49 7.72 -4.00
C ALA A 39 -2.16 8.33 -3.56
N MET A 40 -1.40 7.52 -2.85
CA MET A 40 -0.01 7.78 -2.51
C MET A 40 0.84 6.53 -2.76
N ASP A 41 1.94 6.69 -3.49
CA ASP A 41 2.99 5.67 -3.62
C ASP A 41 4.34 6.19 -3.13
N TRP A 42 5.21 5.27 -2.72
CA TRP A 42 6.59 5.57 -2.31
C TRP A 42 7.55 5.28 -3.47
N ARG A 43 8.54 6.16 -3.67
CA ARG A 43 9.45 6.11 -4.83
C ARG A 43 10.94 5.98 -4.48
N GLY A 44 11.27 5.55 -3.26
CA GLY A 44 12.66 5.54 -2.79
C GLY A 44 13.04 6.85 -2.10
N ASN A 45 14.12 6.83 -1.33
CA ASN A 45 14.74 8.04 -0.73
C ASN A 45 13.77 8.95 0.04
N GLY A 46 12.74 8.38 0.66
CA GLY A 46 11.71 9.13 1.39
C GLY A 46 10.79 9.99 0.50
N MET A 47 10.81 9.80 -0.81
CA MET A 47 9.94 10.50 -1.76
C MET A 47 8.59 9.79 -1.91
N TYR A 48 7.54 10.60 -1.95
CA TYR A 48 6.15 10.16 -2.11
C TYR A 48 5.52 10.90 -3.28
N ARG A 49 4.77 10.20 -4.12
CA ARG A 49 3.85 10.88 -5.06
C ARG A 49 2.46 10.78 -4.50
N PHE A 50 1.74 11.88 -4.57
CA PHE A 50 0.37 11.99 -4.09
C PHE A 50 -0.45 12.68 -5.18
N GLY A 51 -1.63 12.15 -5.46
CA GLY A 51 -2.48 12.69 -6.51
C GLY A 51 -3.95 12.38 -6.26
N LEU A 52 -4.81 13.27 -6.75
CA LEU A 52 -6.23 13.02 -6.93
C LEU A 52 -6.38 12.03 -8.09
N ILE A 53 -7.09 10.92 -7.86
CA ILE A 53 -7.35 9.91 -8.88
C ILE A 53 -8.74 10.11 -9.47
N ASP A 54 -9.71 10.33 -8.61
CA ASP A 54 -11.11 10.39 -9.00
C ASP A 54 -11.90 11.29 -8.05
N GLN A 55 -13.10 11.69 -8.46
CA GLN A 55 -14.04 12.42 -7.64
C GLN A 55 -15.46 12.05 -8.02
N CYS A 56 -16.35 11.97 -7.03
CA CYS A 56 -17.78 11.86 -7.28
C CYS A 56 -18.56 12.84 -6.41
N THR A 57 -19.80 13.11 -6.80
CA THR A 57 -20.71 13.98 -6.04
C THR A 57 -21.89 13.16 -5.57
N LEU A 58 -22.08 13.12 -4.25
CA LEU A 58 -23.23 12.51 -3.64
C LEU A 58 -24.50 13.29 -4.04
N PRO A 59 -25.57 12.60 -4.44
CA PRO A 59 -26.80 13.27 -4.86
C PRO A 59 -27.47 13.96 -3.68
N LEU A 60 -27.92 15.20 -3.92
CA LEU A 60 -28.64 15.99 -2.92
C LEU A 60 -30.10 15.55 -2.78
N ASN A 61 -30.71 15.00 -3.84
CA ASN A 61 -32.09 14.54 -3.82
C ASN A 61 -32.34 13.37 -4.80
N LYS A 62 -33.53 12.76 -4.70
CA LYS A 62 -33.95 11.57 -5.45
C LYS A 62 -34.06 11.78 -6.97
N ASN A 63 -34.06 13.02 -7.46
CA ASN A 63 -34.11 13.29 -8.90
C ASN A 63 -32.73 13.11 -9.56
N TYR A 64 -31.68 12.95 -8.76
CA TYR A 64 -30.30 12.72 -9.22
C TYR A 64 -29.88 11.25 -9.07
N CYS A 65 -30.80 10.30 -9.22
CA CYS A 65 -30.49 8.86 -9.13
C CYS A 65 -29.35 8.43 -10.05
N ASN A 66 -29.18 9.09 -11.20
CA ASN A 66 -28.11 8.84 -12.16
C ASN A 66 -26.73 9.03 -11.49
N MET A 67 -26.60 10.01 -10.60
CA MET A 67 -25.37 10.27 -9.85
C MET A 67 -25.07 9.19 -8.80
N LEU A 68 -26.08 8.38 -8.39
CA LEU A 68 -25.84 7.23 -7.53
C LEU A 68 -25.08 6.13 -8.27
N GLU A 69 -25.39 5.91 -9.53
CA GLU A 69 -24.70 4.90 -10.35
C GLU A 69 -23.24 5.29 -10.56
N ASP A 70 -22.97 6.55 -10.91
CA ASP A 70 -21.61 7.08 -11.03
C ASP A 70 -20.84 6.96 -9.70
N THR A 71 -21.47 7.40 -8.60
CA THR A 71 -20.89 7.27 -7.26
C THR A 71 -20.59 5.82 -6.91
N TYR A 72 -21.52 4.90 -7.22
CA TYR A 72 -21.36 3.47 -6.99
C TYR A 72 -20.19 2.91 -7.78
N CYS A 73 -20.05 3.25 -9.06
CA CYS A 73 -18.94 2.82 -9.90
C CYS A 73 -17.58 3.27 -9.35
N VAL A 74 -17.47 4.52 -8.91
CA VAL A 74 -16.24 5.05 -8.31
C VAL A 74 -15.92 4.34 -6.99
N LEU A 75 -16.91 4.16 -6.12
CA LEU A 75 -16.73 3.44 -4.84
C LEU A 75 -16.35 1.97 -5.06
N LYS A 76 -16.95 1.31 -6.05
CA LYS A 76 -16.63 -0.08 -6.39
C LYS A 76 -15.22 -0.23 -6.94
N SER A 77 -14.78 0.73 -7.77
CA SER A 77 -13.41 0.80 -8.25
C SER A 77 -12.43 0.96 -7.08
N LEU A 78 -12.73 1.86 -6.13
CA LEU A 78 -11.92 2.03 -4.93
C LEU A 78 -11.85 0.76 -4.08
N GLU A 79 -12.97 0.05 -3.89
CA GLU A 79 -13.01 -1.22 -3.16
C GLU A 79 -12.06 -2.26 -3.80
N ASN A 80 -12.10 -2.41 -5.12
CA ASN A 80 -11.20 -3.30 -5.85
C ASN A 80 -9.72 -2.89 -5.66
N LYS A 81 -9.43 -1.59 -5.71
CA LYS A 81 -8.08 -1.08 -5.46
C LYS A 81 -7.59 -1.31 -4.04
N LEU A 82 -8.46 -1.21 -3.05
CA LEU A 82 -8.12 -1.55 -1.67
C LEU A 82 -7.81 -3.04 -1.50
N LEU A 83 -8.52 -3.92 -2.20
CA LEU A 83 -8.22 -5.37 -2.21
C LEU A 83 -6.86 -5.66 -2.87
N GLU A 84 -6.54 -5.00 -3.99
CA GLU A 84 -5.22 -5.09 -4.62
C GLU A 84 -4.11 -4.66 -3.65
N THR A 85 -4.30 -3.52 -2.96
CA THR A 85 -3.35 -3.04 -1.94
C THR A 85 -3.20 -4.03 -0.79
N GLU A 86 -4.30 -4.60 -0.29
CA GLU A 86 -4.23 -5.59 0.79
C GLU A 86 -3.40 -6.81 0.38
N GLN A 87 -3.61 -7.31 -0.85
CA GLN A 87 -2.84 -8.42 -1.38
C GLN A 87 -1.36 -8.06 -1.53
N ALA A 88 -1.04 -6.85 -2.02
CA ALA A 88 0.34 -6.37 -2.13
C ALA A 88 1.02 -6.29 -0.75
N VAL A 89 0.31 -5.80 0.27
CA VAL A 89 0.81 -5.75 1.65
C VAL A 89 1.07 -7.16 2.20
N ARG A 90 0.16 -8.12 1.99
CA ARG A 90 0.34 -9.52 2.41
C ARG A 90 1.56 -10.15 1.73
N ASN A 91 1.76 -9.88 0.45
CA ASN A 91 2.94 -10.34 -0.30
C ASN A 91 4.23 -9.72 0.24
N LEU A 92 4.22 -8.41 0.56
CA LEU A 92 5.36 -7.70 1.13
C LEU A 92 5.80 -8.32 2.45
N PHE A 93 4.87 -8.56 3.37
CA PHE A 93 5.16 -9.21 4.65
C PHE A 93 5.72 -10.62 4.46
N SER A 94 5.12 -11.40 3.56
CA SER A 94 5.58 -12.76 3.24
C SER A 94 7.01 -12.76 2.70
N ASN A 95 7.34 -11.81 1.82
CA ASN A 95 8.68 -11.66 1.27
C ASN A 95 9.68 -11.16 2.33
N ASN A 96 9.26 -10.28 3.23
CA ASN A 96 10.09 -9.81 4.34
C ASN A 96 10.45 -10.94 5.30
N VAL A 97 9.52 -11.84 5.61
CA VAL A 97 9.81 -13.04 6.42
C VAL A 97 10.81 -13.94 5.69
N LYS A 98 10.60 -14.22 4.40
CA LYS A 98 11.54 -15.02 3.60
C LYS A 98 12.93 -14.39 3.54
N GLY A 99 13.02 -13.07 3.33
CA GLY A 99 14.27 -12.32 3.31
C GLY A 99 14.98 -12.37 4.65
N LYS A 100 14.25 -12.22 5.76
CA LYS A 100 14.79 -12.38 7.11
C LYS A 100 15.36 -13.78 7.35
N CYS A 101 14.64 -14.83 6.96
CA CYS A 101 15.14 -16.21 7.07
C CYS A 101 16.39 -16.47 6.22
N ARG A 102 16.47 -15.90 5.00
CA ARG A 102 17.67 -16.01 4.16
C ARG A 102 18.86 -15.23 4.73
N GLY A 103 18.63 -14.07 5.34
CA GLY A 103 19.66 -13.31 6.05
C GLY A 103 20.20 -14.06 7.27
N LEU A 104 19.34 -14.79 8.01
CA LEU A 104 19.76 -15.64 9.13
C LEU A 104 20.59 -16.86 8.70
N VAL A 105 20.48 -17.32 7.45
CA VAL A 105 21.33 -18.41 6.94
C VAL A 105 22.73 -17.92 6.55
N ALA A 106 22.90 -16.63 6.25
CA ALA A 106 24.20 -16.03 5.95
C ALA A 106 25.04 -15.69 7.19
N GLU A 107 24.44 -15.65 8.39
CA GLU A 107 25.13 -15.53 9.68
C GLU A 107 25.55 -16.88 10.29
N ASN A 108 25.67 -17.94 9.48
CA ASN A 108 26.46 -19.11 9.88
C ASN A 108 27.92 -18.85 9.52
N ASP A 109 28.61 -18.18 10.44
CA ASP A 109 30.05 -17.90 10.43
C ASP A 109 30.87 -19.20 10.20
N PRO A 110 31.76 -19.27 9.19
CA PRO A 110 32.67 -20.40 8.98
C PRO A 110 33.62 -20.68 10.16
N ARG A 111 33.71 -19.78 11.15
CA ARG A 111 34.63 -19.90 12.29
C ARG A 111 34.19 -20.89 13.37
N LEU A 112 32.95 -21.40 13.35
CA LEU A 112 32.48 -22.37 14.35
C LEU A 112 32.94 -23.82 14.11
N ASN A 113 33.64 -24.10 13.00
CA ASN A 113 34.20 -25.43 12.69
C ASN A 113 35.69 -25.59 13.05
N LEU A 114 36.32 -24.63 13.74
CA LEU A 114 37.73 -24.72 14.11
C LEU A 114 38.02 -25.51 15.40
N ASN A 115 37.01 -25.99 16.13
CA ASN A 115 37.19 -26.76 17.37
C ASN A 115 36.89 -28.26 17.21
N LYS A 116 37.25 -28.84 16.06
CA LYS A 116 37.37 -30.30 15.87
C LYS A 116 38.69 -30.61 15.18
N ALA A 117 39.78 -30.51 15.93
CA ALA A 117 41.07 -31.13 15.65
C ALA A 117 41.75 -31.46 16.98
#